data_AF-A0A6B2LMG0-F1
#
_entry.id   AF-A0A6B2LMG0-F1
#
_cell.length_a   1.000
_cell.length_b   1.000
_cell.length_c   1.000
_cell.angle_alpha   90.00
_cell.angle_beta   90.00
_cell.angle_gamma   90.00
#
_symmetry.space_group_name_H-M   'P 1'
#
loop_
_entity.id
_entity.type
_entity.pdbx_description
1 polymer ?
#
loop_
_entity_poly.entity_id
_entity_poly.type
_entity_poly.pdbx_seq_one_letter_code
_entity_poly.pdbx_strand_id
1 'polypeptide(L)'
;MWKDVQFCVFDAPMHPGDYQERYSFAGDTISSSGPNLLAIPITQCLGIQHLQTVLCQVTHKKGEGVMLYHPSSKYTSGRTNQLLKVKAFSEEDVKFVAC
;
A
#
# COMPACT_ATOMS: atom_id res chain seq x y z
N MET A 1 -6.21 -19.69 -17.18
CA MET A 1 -6.86 -18.37 -17.05
C MET A 1 -6.33 -17.52 -15.89
N TRP A 2 -5.47 -18.04 -14.99
CA TRP A 2 -4.92 -17.26 -13.85
C TRP A 2 -3.39 -17.10 -13.85
N LYS A 3 -2.72 -17.52 -14.93
CA LYS A 3 -1.25 -17.59 -14.98
C LYS A 3 -0.58 -16.21 -14.82
N ASP A 4 -1.23 -15.16 -15.30
CA ASP A 4 -0.69 -13.80 -15.31
C ASP A 4 -1.13 -12.97 -14.08
N VAL A 5 -1.97 -13.54 -13.20
CA VAL A 5 -2.45 -12.84 -12.00
C VAL A 5 -1.46 -13.00 -10.87
N GLN A 6 -1.09 -11.91 -10.22
CA GLN A 6 -0.22 -11.91 -9.05
C GLN A 6 -1.02 -11.51 -7.79
N PHE A 7 -0.81 -12.25 -6.72
CA PHE A 7 -1.27 -11.91 -5.38
C PHE A 7 -0.19 -11.11 -4.66
N CYS A 8 -0.34 -9.79 -4.67
CA CYS A 8 0.58 -8.84 -4.07
C CYS A 8 0.23 -8.61 -2.59
N VAL A 9 0.92 -9.31 -1.70
CA VAL A 9 0.72 -9.29 -0.24
C VAL A 9 1.31 -8.04 0.38
N PHE A 10 0.61 -7.42 1.32
CA PHE A 10 1.05 -6.18 1.98
C PHE A 10 0.83 -6.13 3.50
N ASP A 11 0.10 -7.09 4.08
CA ASP A 11 -0.13 -7.18 5.53
C ASP A 11 -0.54 -8.63 5.91
N ALA A 12 -0.47 -8.95 7.21
CA ALA A 12 -0.92 -10.20 7.81
C ALA A 12 -1.87 -9.90 9.00
N PRO A 13 -3.17 -9.66 8.75
CA PRO A 13 -4.07 -9.05 9.74
C PRO A 13 -4.31 -9.90 11.01
N MET A 14 -4.12 -11.21 10.90
CA MET A 14 -4.28 -12.16 12.03
C MET A 14 -2.99 -12.34 12.83
N HIS A 15 -1.85 -11.87 12.34
CA HIS A 15 -0.59 -11.95 13.07
C HIS A 15 -0.57 -10.85 14.16
N PRO A 16 -0.28 -11.18 15.42
CA PRO A 16 -0.15 -10.18 16.46
C PRO A 16 1.06 -9.30 16.17
N GLY A 17 1.08 -8.07 16.66
CA GLY A 17 2.25 -7.21 16.47
C GLY A 17 1.97 -5.93 15.69
N ASP A 18 3.01 -5.10 15.61
CA ASP A 18 2.99 -3.89 14.81
C ASP A 18 3.09 -4.17 13.30
N TYR A 19 3.09 -3.13 12.47
CA TYR A 19 3.09 -3.31 11.02
C TYR A 19 4.37 -3.99 10.53
N GLN A 20 5.53 -3.68 11.13
CA GLN A 20 6.80 -4.24 10.72
C GLN A 20 6.90 -5.74 11.03
N GLU A 21 6.40 -6.15 12.19
CA GLU A 21 6.28 -7.56 12.58
C GLU A 21 5.35 -8.31 11.63
N ARG A 22 4.16 -7.76 11.33
CA ARG A 22 3.18 -8.39 10.42
C ARG A 22 3.68 -8.47 8.98
N TYR A 23 4.33 -7.42 8.47
CA TYR A 23 4.90 -7.41 7.13
C TYR A 23 6.03 -8.44 6.99
N SER A 24 6.91 -8.53 7.99
CA SER A 24 8.01 -9.52 7.99
C SER A 24 7.45 -10.94 7.99
N PHE A 25 6.48 -11.22 8.88
CA PHE A 25 5.79 -12.52 8.91
C PHE A 25 5.14 -12.87 7.56
N ALA A 26 4.48 -11.91 6.91
CA ALA A 26 3.84 -12.13 5.62
C ALA A 26 4.88 -12.49 4.53
N GLY A 27 5.99 -11.75 4.50
CA GLY A 27 7.11 -12.00 3.58
C GLY A 27 7.74 -13.37 3.78
N ASP A 28 8.03 -13.73 5.03
CA ASP A 28 8.61 -15.03 5.38
C ASP A 28 7.66 -16.19 4.99
N THR A 29 6.36 -16.02 5.23
CA THR A 29 5.34 -17.02 4.89
C THR A 29 5.27 -17.30 3.39
N ILE A 30 5.38 -16.27 2.55
CA ILE A 30 5.27 -16.43 1.10
C ILE A 30 6.61 -16.67 0.40
N SER A 31 7.74 -16.60 1.11
CA SER A 31 9.10 -16.73 0.55
C SER A 31 9.33 -18.04 -0.23
N SER A 32 8.65 -19.11 0.17
CA SER A 32 8.71 -20.44 -0.46
C SER A 32 7.49 -20.76 -1.34
N SER A 33 6.62 -19.77 -1.57
CA SER A 33 5.40 -19.95 -2.35
C SER A 33 5.64 -19.88 -3.87
N GLY A 34 4.62 -20.25 -4.63
CA GLY A 34 4.66 -20.23 -6.10
C GLY A 34 4.86 -18.82 -6.70
N PRO A 35 5.15 -18.74 -8.01
CA PRO A 35 5.58 -17.51 -8.69
C PRO A 35 4.53 -16.40 -8.75
N ASN A 36 3.28 -16.72 -8.42
CA ASN A 36 2.17 -15.78 -8.43
C ASN A 36 1.98 -15.04 -7.09
N LEU A 37 2.78 -15.32 -6.06
CA LEU A 37 2.74 -14.61 -4.78
C LEU A 37 3.95 -13.70 -4.66
N LEU A 38 3.72 -12.43 -4.33
CA LEU A 38 4.76 -11.41 -4.17
C LEU A 38 4.45 -10.53 -2.97
N ALA A 39 5.46 -10.12 -2.22
CA ALA A 39 5.31 -9.06 -1.21
C ALA A 39 5.47 -7.70 -1.89
N ILE A 40 4.57 -6.75 -1.58
CA ILE A 40 4.69 -5.37 -2.07
C ILE A 40 5.91 -4.72 -1.39
N PRO A 41 6.86 -4.15 -2.16
CA PRO A 41 8.02 -3.50 -1.57
C PRO A 41 7.61 -2.30 -0.72
N ILE A 42 8.16 -2.23 0.50
CA ILE A 42 7.99 -1.10 1.40
C ILE A 42 9.30 -0.33 1.55
N THR A 43 9.19 0.96 1.82
CA THR A 43 10.33 1.83 2.13
C THR A 43 9.99 2.72 3.31
N GLN A 44 10.99 3.04 4.14
CA GLN A 44 10.79 3.96 5.26
C GLN A 44 10.55 5.38 4.73
N CYS A 45 9.41 5.98 5.10
CA CYS A 45 9.16 7.38 4.81
C CYS A 45 10.06 8.26 5.69
N LEU A 46 10.84 9.15 5.07
CA LEU A 46 11.82 10.01 5.76
C LEU A 46 11.26 11.42 6.02
N GLY A 47 9.97 11.61 5.73
CA GLY A 47 9.28 12.90 5.84
C GLY A 47 8.53 13.26 4.56
N ILE A 48 7.87 14.43 4.60
CA ILE A 48 6.95 14.89 3.55
C ILE A 48 7.65 15.01 2.19
N GLN A 49 8.89 15.50 2.15
CA GLN A 49 9.63 15.65 0.89
C GLN A 49 9.96 14.30 0.24
N HIS A 50 10.32 13.30 1.04
CA HIS A 50 10.53 11.93 0.56
C HIS A 50 9.21 11.36 0.01
N LEU A 51 8.11 11.51 0.75
CA LEU A 51 6.78 11.08 0.32
C LEU A 51 6.36 11.69 -1.02
N GLN A 52 6.52 13.00 -1.18
CA GLN A 52 6.19 13.72 -2.41
C GLN A 52 7.04 13.23 -3.59
N THR A 53 8.33 12.98 -3.36
CA THR A 53 9.24 12.45 -4.37
C THR A 53 8.79 11.06 -4.85
N VAL A 54 8.50 10.15 -3.92
CA VAL A 54 8.03 8.79 -4.24
C VAL A 54 6.68 8.86 -4.95
N LEU A 55 5.75 9.68 -4.48
CA LEU A 55 4.44 9.84 -5.11
C LEU A 55 4.58 10.35 -6.55
N CYS A 56 5.44 11.33 -6.80
CA CYS A 56 5.73 11.85 -8.14
C CYS A 56 6.30 10.74 -9.05
N GLN A 57 7.27 9.97 -8.56
CA GLN A 57 7.86 8.85 -9.31
C GLN A 57 6.84 7.77 -9.66
N VAL A 58 5.98 7.40 -8.71
CA VAL A 58 4.89 6.42 -8.92
C VAL A 58 3.89 6.94 -9.94
N THR A 59 3.46 8.20 -9.81
CA THR A 59 2.49 8.84 -10.71
C THR A 59 3.05 8.96 -12.13
N HIS A 60 4.33 9.33 -12.28
CA HIS A 60 5.01 9.40 -13.58
C HIS A 60 5.05 8.02 -14.28
N LYS A 61 5.10 6.94 -13.52
CA LYS A 61 4.97 5.56 -14.03
C LYS A 61 3.52 5.10 -14.22
N LYS A 62 2.56 6.03 -14.19
CA LYS A 62 1.11 5.78 -14.27
C LYS A 62 0.56 4.92 -13.11
N GLY A 63 1.28 4.89 -11.98
CA GLY A 63 0.79 4.26 -10.75
C GLY A 63 -0.26 5.14 -10.06
N GLU A 64 -1.15 4.51 -9.29
CA GLU A 64 -2.30 5.18 -8.66
C GLU A 64 -1.90 6.09 -7.48
N GLY A 65 -0.86 5.74 -6.75
CA GLY A 65 -0.43 6.43 -5.52
C GLY A 65 0.33 5.52 -4.58
N VAL A 66 0.43 5.93 -3.31
CA VAL A 66 1.13 5.19 -2.26
C VAL A 66 0.27 5.01 -1.02
N MET A 67 0.58 3.97 -0.25
CA MET A 67 -0.03 3.71 1.05
C MET A 67 1.00 4.01 2.14
N LEU A 68 0.58 4.73 3.18
CA LEU A 68 1.39 5.04 4.36
C LEU A 68 0.88 4.26 5.55
N TYR A 69 1.71 3.36 6.05
CA TYR A 69 1.47 2.64 7.29
C TYR A 69 2.24 3.30 8.43
N HIS A 70 1.57 3.49 9.56
CA HIS A 70 2.25 3.87 10.78
C HIS A 70 3.07 2.66 11.29
N PRO A 71 4.40 2.79 11.51
CA PRO A 71 5.28 1.65 11.73
C PRO A 71 4.88 0.83 12.96
N SER A 72 4.54 1.50 14.06
CA SER A 72 4.16 0.85 15.32
C SER A 72 2.65 0.55 15.44
N SER A 73 1.90 0.60 14.33
CA SER A 73 0.45 0.38 14.37
C SER A 73 0.07 -1.09 14.53
N LYS A 74 -0.86 -1.38 15.45
CA LYS A 74 -1.56 -2.66 15.45
C LYS A 74 -2.60 -2.68 14.33
N TYR A 75 -2.91 -3.88 13.83
CA TYR A 75 -3.98 -4.03 12.86
C TYR A 75 -5.32 -3.57 13.47
N THR A 76 -6.07 -2.78 12.71
CA THR A 76 -7.42 -2.34 13.07
C THR A 76 -8.31 -2.47 11.84
N SER A 77 -9.51 -3.00 12.02
CA SER A 77 -10.50 -3.02 10.95
C SER A 77 -11.13 -1.63 10.78
N GLY A 78 -11.49 -1.30 9.55
CA GLY A 78 -12.14 -0.04 9.22
C GLY A 78 -11.16 1.11 8.97
N ARG A 79 -11.71 2.34 8.95
CA ARG A 79 -10.93 3.54 8.63
C ARG A 79 -10.17 4.02 9.86
N THR A 80 -8.88 4.25 9.69
CA THR A 80 -7.96 4.65 10.76
C THR A 80 -6.98 5.69 10.25
N ASN A 81 -6.41 6.48 11.17
CA ASN A 81 -5.32 7.41 10.86
C ASN A 81 -3.94 6.71 10.83
N GLN A 82 -3.91 5.40 11.08
CA GLN A 82 -2.69 4.57 11.05
C GLN A 82 -2.38 4.00 9.67
N LEU A 83 -3.33 4.10 8.73
CA LEU A 83 -3.18 3.68 7.34
C LEU A 83 -3.79 4.75 6.42
N LEU A 84 -2.94 5.47 5.70
CA LEU A 84 -3.36 6.55 4.83
C LEU A 84 -3.13 6.21 3.36
N LYS A 85 -4.11 6.51 2.53
CA LYS A 85 -3.97 6.46 1.07
C LYS A 85 -3.58 7.85 0.56
N VAL A 86 -2.45 7.95 -0.11
CA VAL A 86 -1.94 9.20 -0.67
C VAL A 86 -1.92 9.09 -2.19
N LYS A 87 -2.63 10.01 -2.85
CA LYS A 87 -2.74 10.09 -4.31
C LYS A 87 -2.36 11.48 -4.77
N ALA A 88 -1.83 11.57 -5.99
CA ALA A 88 -1.76 12.85 -6.66
C ALA A 88 -3.17 13.39 -6.85
N PHE A 89 -3.35 14.69 -6.64
CA PHE A 89 -4.62 15.33 -6.94
C PHE A 89 -4.84 15.34 -8.45
N SER A 90 -6.01 14.90 -8.88
CA SER A 90 -6.47 15.02 -10.27
C SER A 90 -7.80 15.76 -10.24
N GLU A 91 -7.91 16.83 -11.03
CA GLU A 91 -9.19 17.46 -11.29
C GLU A 91 -10.02 16.51 -12.16
N GLU A 92 -11.17 16.11 -11.64
CA GLU A 92 -12.19 15.42 -12.42
C GLU A 92 -13.27 16.44 -12.79
N ASP A 93 -13.33 16.78 -14.08
CA ASP A 93 -14.38 17.64 -14.61
C ASP A 93 -15.73 16.93 -14.49
N VAL A 94 -16.58 17.39 -13.58
CA VAL A 94 -17.96 16.93 -13.46
C VAL A 94 -18.90 17.91 -14.15
N LYS A 95 -19.80 17.39 -14.98
CA LYS A 95 -20.91 18.20 -15.52
C LYS A 95 -22.05 18.23 -14.51
N PHE A 96 -22.46 19.45 -14.14
CA PHE A 96 -23.67 19.68 -13.38
C PHE A 96 -24.90 19.25 -14.20
N VAL A 97 -25.78 18.41 -13.64
CA VAL A 97 -26.91 17.80 -14.38
C VAL A 97 -28.25 18.49 -14.09
N ALA A 98 -28.61 18.75 -12.84
CA ALA A 98 -29.75 19.59 -12.41
C ALA A 98 -29.80 19.70 -10.87
N CYS A 99 -30.59 20.65 -10.34
CA CYS A 99 -30.98 20.73 -8.93
C CYS A 99 -32.22 19.88 -8.63
#